data_AF-A0A8J9UCY2-F1
#
_entry.id   AF-A0A8J9UCY2-F1
#
_cell.length_a   1.000
_cell.length_b   1.000
_cell.length_c   1.000
_cell.angle_alpha   90.00
_cell.angle_beta   90.00
_cell.angle_gamma   90.00
#
_symmetry.space_group_name_H-M   'P 1'
#
loop_
_entity.id
_entity.type
_entity.pdbx_description
1 polymer ?
#
loop_
_entity_poly.entity_id
_entity_poly.type
_entity_poly.pdbx_seq_one_letter_code
_entity_poly.pdbx_strand_id
1 'polypeptide(L)'
;MSELAKIGNREWVGYGYNGQPNYADRPDFPLPAVRFRAETPDIKVLREKEKGDWRKLTLEEKKALYRASFCQTFAEFQAPTGEWKGVLGWSLCLASLSLWIYMAMKMFEGAAPAHAGPEGQPHRWALLQVGLREQPLEVNLWRLPWCLLGVAAGGRVDGVDICKSI
;
A
#
# COMPACT_ATOMS: atom_id res chain seq x y z
N MET A 1 -6.60 21.01 -26.80
CA MET A 1 -6.32 19.87 -27.69
C MET A 1 -7.58 19.03 -27.73
N SER A 2 -8.20 18.85 -28.91
CA SER A 2 -9.46 18.10 -29.02
C SER A 2 -9.26 16.64 -28.59
N GLU A 3 -10.26 16.04 -27.93
CA GLU A 3 -10.17 14.65 -27.45
C GLU A 3 -9.90 13.65 -28.59
N LEU A 4 -10.41 13.92 -29.79
CA LEU A 4 -10.13 13.16 -31.01
C LEU A 4 -8.64 13.15 -31.38
N ALA A 5 -7.91 14.23 -31.13
CA ALA A 5 -6.48 14.30 -31.43
C ALA A 5 -5.63 13.38 -30.52
N LYS A 6 -6.08 13.13 -29.28
CA LYS A 6 -5.40 12.21 -28.35
C LYS A 6 -5.60 10.74 -28.73
N ILE A 7 -6.78 10.43 -29.26
CA ILE A 7 -7.19 9.07 -29.63
C ILE A 7 -6.57 8.66 -30.97
N GLY A 8 -6.51 9.59 -31.94
CA GLY A 8 -6.11 9.29 -33.31
C GLY A 8 -7.19 8.47 -34.04
N ASN A 9 -6.77 7.51 -34.87
CA ASN A 9 -7.66 6.69 -35.71
C ASN A 9 -8.28 5.47 -35.00
N ARG A 10 -8.48 5.54 -33.67
CA ARG A 10 -9.07 4.45 -32.87
C ARG A 10 -10.57 4.69 -32.70
N GLU A 11 -11.36 3.63 -32.81
CA GLU A 11 -12.82 3.71 -32.66
C GLU A 11 -13.21 3.98 -31.19
N TRP A 12 -14.13 4.92 -31.02
CA TRP A 12 -14.84 5.16 -29.76
C TRP A 12 -15.98 4.13 -29.62
N VAL A 13 -15.94 3.30 -28.59
CA VAL A 13 -16.91 2.21 -28.37
C VAL A 13 -17.88 2.51 -27.23
N GLY A 14 -17.47 3.26 -26.21
CA GLY A 14 -18.29 3.50 -25.03
C GLY A 14 -17.74 4.58 -24.11
N TYR A 15 -18.31 4.71 -22.92
CA TYR A 15 -17.85 5.67 -21.92
C TYR A 15 -16.68 5.10 -21.13
N GLY A 16 -15.65 5.90 -20.84
CA GLY A 16 -14.52 5.47 -20.00
C GLY A 16 -14.81 5.59 -18.52
N TYR A 17 -13.95 4.99 -17.69
CA TYR A 17 -14.07 5.04 -16.23
C TYR A 17 -14.08 6.47 -15.64
N ASN A 18 -13.53 7.45 -16.37
CA ASN A 18 -13.48 8.87 -16.02
C ASN A 18 -14.33 9.75 -16.98
N GLY A 19 -15.22 9.14 -17.77
CA GLY A 19 -16.01 9.83 -18.80
C GLY A 19 -15.20 10.29 -20.02
N GLN A 20 -13.89 10.02 -20.05
CA GLN A 20 -13.01 10.34 -21.18
C GLN A 20 -12.73 9.10 -22.04
N PRO A 21 -12.37 9.30 -23.31
CA PRO A 21 -11.99 8.22 -24.21
C PRO A 21 -10.56 7.75 -23.97
N ASN A 22 -10.34 7.08 -22.84
CA ASN A 22 -9.07 6.47 -22.56
C ASN A 22 -9.16 4.94 -22.62
N TYR A 23 -8.06 4.34 -23.05
CA TYR A 23 -7.86 2.91 -23.00
C TYR A 23 -7.19 2.54 -21.67
N ALA A 24 -7.74 1.56 -20.96
CA ALA A 24 -7.11 0.99 -19.77
C ALA A 24 -7.56 -0.46 -19.58
N ASP A 25 -6.61 -1.37 -19.40
CA ASP A 25 -6.87 -2.77 -19.04
C ASP A 25 -6.96 -2.86 -17.51
N ARG A 26 -8.18 -2.89 -16.97
CA ARG A 26 -8.44 -2.99 -15.53
C ARG A 26 -9.53 -4.01 -15.21
N PRO A 27 -9.45 -4.69 -14.07
CA PRO A 27 -10.47 -5.65 -13.67
C PRO A 27 -11.82 -4.99 -13.36
N ASP A 28 -11.81 -3.79 -12.78
CA ASP A 28 -13.04 -3.04 -12.43
C ASP A 28 -13.76 -2.48 -13.65
N PHE A 29 -13.02 -2.28 -14.75
CA PHE A 29 -13.53 -1.70 -15.97
C PHE A 29 -13.15 -2.57 -17.18
N PRO A 30 -13.86 -3.69 -17.39
CA PRO A 30 -13.51 -4.70 -18.40
C PRO A 30 -13.67 -4.20 -19.84
N LEU A 31 -14.43 -3.13 -20.06
CA LEU A 31 -14.82 -2.63 -21.38
C LEU A 31 -14.32 -1.20 -21.57
N PRO A 32 -13.09 -0.97 -22.07
CA PRO A 32 -12.53 0.36 -22.23
C PRO A 32 -13.33 1.21 -23.23
N ALA A 33 -13.24 2.54 -23.09
CA ALA A 33 -13.98 3.49 -23.92
C ALA A 33 -13.60 3.46 -25.40
N VAL A 34 -12.32 3.14 -25.65
CA VAL A 34 -11.67 3.17 -26.96
C VAL A 34 -11.07 1.80 -27.19
N ARG A 35 -10.94 1.36 -28.44
CA ARG A 35 -10.22 0.11 -28.77
C ARG A 35 -8.70 0.29 -28.70
N PHE A 36 -7.98 -0.80 -28.47
CA PHE A 36 -6.52 -0.77 -28.37
C PHE A 36 -5.85 -0.33 -29.69
N ARG A 37 -6.16 -1.02 -30.81
CA ARG A 37 -5.55 -0.74 -32.12
C ARG A 37 -6.36 0.25 -32.95
N ALA A 38 -5.67 1.02 -33.79
CA ALA A 38 -6.29 1.82 -34.84
C ALA A 38 -6.94 0.91 -35.90
N GLU A 39 -7.94 1.44 -36.59
CA GLU A 39 -8.64 0.68 -37.63
C GLU A 39 -7.77 0.49 -38.88
N THR A 40 -7.19 -0.70 -39.04
CA THR A 40 -6.56 -1.14 -40.29
C THR A 40 -7.62 -1.70 -41.25
N PRO A 41 -7.38 -1.68 -42.58
CA PRO A 41 -8.35 -2.17 -43.57
C PRO A 41 -8.78 -3.62 -43.32
N ASP A 42 -7.85 -4.49 -42.92
CA ASP A 42 -8.14 -5.89 -42.64
C ASP A 42 -9.08 -6.06 -41.45
N ILE A 43 -8.88 -5.25 -40.39
CA ILE A 43 -9.76 -5.26 -39.22
C ILE A 43 -11.14 -4.73 -39.59
N LYS A 44 -11.25 -3.72 -40.47
CA LYS A 44 -12.55 -3.21 -40.94
C LYS A 44 -13.37 -4.31 -41.62
N VAL A 45 -12.75 -5.09 -42.50
CA VAL A 45 -13.40 -6.24 -43.15
C VAL A 45 -13.85 -7.27 -42.10
N LEU A 46 -13.03 -7.55 -41.09
CA LEU A 46 -13.41 -8.45 -39.99
C LEU A 46 -14.56 -7.88 -39.15
N ARG A 47 -14.65 -6.56 -38.95
CA ARG A 47 -15.78 -5.91 -38.25
C ARG A 47 -17.08 -5.98 -39.03
N GLU A 48 -17.02 -5.90 -40.35
CA GLU A 48 -18.20 -6.12 -41.19
C GLU A 48 -18.70 -7.55 -41.07
N LYS A 49 -17.79 -8.55 -41.02
CA LYS A 49 -18.15 -9.95 -40.74
C LYS A 49 -18.69 -10.15 -39.32
N GLU A 50 -18.16 -9.42 -38.33
CA GLU A 50 -18.60 -9.48 -36.93
C GLU A 50 -20.07 -9.08 -36.75
N LYS A 51 -20.63 -8.23 -37.62
CA LYS A 51 -22.05 -7.86 -37.61
C LYS A 51 -22.97 -9.04 -38.00
N GLY A 52 -22.43 -10.07 -38.63
CA GLY A 52 -23.15 -11.28 -39.04
C GLY A 52 -23.15 -12.39 -37.99
N ASP A 53 -23.30 -13.64 -38.45
CA ASP A 53 -23.32 -14.82 -37.56
C ASP A 53 -21.90 -15.24 -37.12
N TRP A 54 -21.68 -15.25 -35.81
CA TRP A 54 -20.40 -15.60 -35.17
C TRP A 54 -20.01 -17.08 -35.30
N ARG A 55 -20.94 -17.94 -35.74
CA ARG A 55 -20.65 -19.35 -36.04
C ARG A 55 -19.80 -19.52 -37.30
N LYS A 56 -19.83 -18.54 -38.21
CA LYS A 56 -19.09 -18.55 -39.48
C LYS A 56 -17.66 -18.02 -39.36
N LEU A 57 -17.32 -17.35 -38.25
CA LEU A 57 -15.98 -16.85 -37.97
C LEU A 57 -15.07 -17.97 -37.47
N THR A 58 -13.89 -18.06 -38.06
CA THR A 58 -12.82 -18.97 -37.63
C THR A 58 -12.25 -18.55 -36.27
N LEU A 59 -11.59 -19.48 -35.57
CA LEU A 59 -10.96 -19.18 -34.27
C LEU A 59 -9.86 -18.11 -34.38
N GLU A 60 -9.15 -18.06 -35.51
CA GLU A 60 -8.10 -17.08 -35.75
C GLU A 60 -8.67 -15.68 -35.95
N GLU A 61 -9.75 -15.54 -36.70
CA GLU A 61 -10.44 -14.25 -36.87
C GLU A 61 -10.99 -13.73 -35.53
N LYS A 62 -11.53 -14.62 -34.68
CA LYS A 62 -11.97 -14.25 -33.32
C LYS A 62 -10.81 -13.75 -32.46
N LYS A 63 -9.66 -14.44 -32.50
CA LYS A 63 -8.44 -14.01 -31.79
C LYS A 63 -7.91 -12.68 -32.33
N ALA A 64 -7.95 -12.46 -33.65
CA ALA A 64 -7.55 -11.22 -34.27
C ALA A 64 -8.45 -10.05 -33.86
N LEU A 65 -9.77 -10.25 -33.85
CA LEU A 65 -10.73 -9.28 -33.33
C LEU A 65 -10.47 -8.94 -31.86
N TYR A 66 -10.20 -9.97 -31.04
CA TYR A 66 -9.87 -9.78 -29.63
C TYR A 66 -8.59 -8.94 -29.44
N ARG A 67 -7.49 -9.28 -30.13
CA ARG A 67 -6.21 -8.55 -30.06
C ARG A 67 -6.24 -7.16 -30.71
N ALA A 68 -7.25 -6.88 -31.53
CA ALA A 68 -7.51 -5.55 -32.06
C ALA A 68 -8.27 -4.68 -31.04
N SER A 69 -9.22 -5.28 -30.31
CA SER A 69 -9.97 -4.60 -29.25
C SER A 69 -9.14 -4.39 -27.99
N PHE A 70 -8.39 -5.40 -27.54
CA PHE A 70 -7.68 -5.44 -26.27
C PHE A 70 -6.18 -5.67 -26.45
N CYS A 71 -5.37 -5.04 -25.61
CA CYS A 71 -3.92 -5.23 -25.56
C CYS A 71 -3.57 -6.56 -24.90
N GLN A 72 -4.05 -6.75 -23.67
CA GLN A 72 -3.74 -7.88 -22.82
C GLN A 72 -5.01 -8.68 -22.46
N THR A 73 -4.84 -9.98 -22.22
CA THR A 73 -5.92 -10.80 -21.65
C THR A 73 -6.02 -10.61 -20.14
N PHE A 74 -7.17 -10.97 -19.55
CA PHE A 74 -7.35 -10.97 -18.09
C PHE A 74 -6.27 -11.75 -17.34
N ALA A 75 -5.82 -12.88 -17.90
CA ALA A 75 -4.76 -13.67 -17.30
C ALA A 75 -3.38 -13.00 -17.41
N GLU A 76 -3.13 -12.24 -18.49
CA GLU A 76 -1.84 -11.59 -18.74
C GLU A 76 -1.62 -10.41 -17.78
N PHE A 77 -2.61 -9.54 -17.59
CA PHE A 77 -2.42 -8.35 -16.75
C PHE A 77 -2.62 -8.63 -15.25
N GLN A 78 -3.35 -9.67 -14.87
CA GLN A 78 -3.46 -10.10 -13.46
C GLN A 78 -2.30 -11.01 -13.03
N ALA A 79 -1.37 -11.33 -13.93
CA ALA A 79 -0.22 -12.14 -13.59
C ALA A 79 0.58 -11.47 -12.46
N PRO A 80 0.91 -12.19 -11.37
CA PRO A 80 1.62 -11.61 -10.25
C PRO A 80 3.02 -11.19 -10.68
N THR A 81 3.27 -9.87 -10.72
CA THR A 81 4.60 -9.33 -10.98
C THR A 81 5.46 -9.61 -9.74
N GLY A 82 6.61 -10.25 -9.93
CA GLY A 82 7.55 -10.59 -8.86
C GLY A 82 8.23 -9.38 -8.19
N GLU A 83 7.67 -8.19 -8.33
CA GLU A 83 8.24 -6.91 -7.90
C GLU A 83 8.51 -6.87 -6.40
N TRP A 84 7.69 -7.56 -5.59
CA TRP A 84 7.91 -7.67 -4.15
C TRP A 84 9.30 -8.22 -3.80
N LYS A 85 9.87 -9.11 -4.64
CA LYS A 85 11.22 -9.64 -4.46
C LYS A 85 12.28 -8.56 -4.69
N GLY A 86 12.06 -7.70 -5.67
CA GLY A 86 12.93 -6.54 -5.94
C GLY A 86 12.89 -5.53 -4.80
N VAL A 87 11.68 -5.21 -4.30
CA VAL A 87 11.49 -4.30 -3.16
C VAL A 87 12.19 -4.83 -1.91
N LEU A 88 12.04 -6.12 -1.60
CA LEU A 88 12.74 -6.75 -0.48
C LEU A 88 14.27 -6.75 -0.67
N GLY A 89 14.75 -7.06 -1.88
CA GLY A 89 16.18 -7.04 -2.18
C GLY A 89 16.81 -5.67 -1.91
N TRP A 90 16.22 -4.61 -2.46
CA TRP A 90 16.70 -3.24 -2.24
C TRP A 90 16.62 -2.80 -0.78
N SER A 91 15.55 -3.17 -0.07
CA SER A 91 15.40 -2.86 1.35
C SER A 91 16.53 -3.47 2.19
N LEU A 92 16.88 -4.74 1.93
CA LEU A 92 17.98 -5.42 2.63
C LEU A 92 19.35 -4.87 2.24
N CYS A 93 19.58 -4.52 0.97
CA CYS A 93 20.81 -3.89 0.52
C CYS A 93 21.07 -2.55 1.22
N LEU A 94 20.04 -1.69 1.31
CA LEU A 94 20.15 -0.39 1.98
C LEU A 94 20.35 -0.54 3.49
N ALA A 95 19.68 -1.49 4.13
CA ALA A 95 19.88 -1.80 5.55
C ALA A 95 21.32 -2.28 5.82
N SER A 96 21.84 -3.18 4.99
CA SER A 96 23.23 -3.63 5.08
C SER A 96 24.20 -2.46 4.91
N LEU A 97 24.02 -1.65 3.85
CA LEU A 97 24.88 -0.49 3.60
C LEU A 97 24.89 0.49 4.78
N SER A 98 23.73 0.71 5.40
CA SER A 98 23.60 1.58 6.59
C SER A 98 24.41 1.05 7.79
N LEU A 99 24.38 -0.26 8.03
CA LEU A 99 25.18 -0.90 9.08
C LEU A 99 26.69 -0.82 8.79
N TRP A 100 27.09 -1.01 7.53
CA TRP A 100 28.49 -0.88 7.12
C TRP A 100 29.02 0.53 7.33
N ILE A 101 28.24 1.56 6.97
CA ILE A 101 28.60 2.96 7.22
C ILE A 101 28.71 3.22 8.73
N TYR A 102 27.78 2.71 9.54
CA TYR A 102 27.85 2.82 11.01
C TYR A 102 29.13 2.20 11.60
N MET A 103 29.47 0.98 11.19
CA MET A 103 30.70 0.32 11.62
C MET A 103 31.96 1.09 11.18
N ALA A 104 31.98 1.59 9.94
CA ALA A 104 33.08 2.39 9.44
C ALA A 104 33.27 3.67 10.28
N MET A 105 32.19 4.42 10.55
CA MET A 105 32.24 5.58 11.43
C MET A 105 32.80 5.23 12.82
N LYS A 106 32.37 4.10 13.41
CA LYS A 106 32.88 3.62 14.69
C LYS A 106 34.34 3.18 14.69
N MET A 107 34.88 2.71 13.56
CA MET A 107 36.31 2.37 13.46
C MET A 107 37.21 3.61 13.35
N PHE A 108 36.71 4.68 12.74
CA PHE A 108 37.46 5.94 12.61
C PHE A 108 37.34 6.84 13.86
N GLU A 109 36.31 6.64 14.69
CA GLU A 109 36.26 7.18 16.05
C GLU A 109 37.24 6.40 16.96
N GLY A 110 38.39 7.00 17.27
CA GLY A 110 39.41 6.41 18.14
C GLY A 110 38.89 5.95 19.51
N ALA A 111 39.62 4.99 20.09
CA ALA A 111 39.34 4.24 21.32
C ALA A 111 38.41 4.93 22.33
N ALA A 112 37.36 4.22 22.73
CA ALA A 112 36.48 4.63 23.82
C ALA A 112 37.30 5.01 25.07
N PRO A 113 36.88 6.05 25.81
CA PRO A 113 37.62 6.52 26.98
C PRO A 113 37.85 5.38 27.99
N ALA A 114 39.04 5.33 28.58
CA ALA A 114 39.57 4.24 29.40
C ALA A 114 38.69 3.75 30.58
N HIS A 115 37.59 4.43 30.90
CA HIS A 115 36.64 4.02 31.94
C HIS A 115 35.66 2.91 31.48
N ALA A 116 35.64 2.56 30.19
CA ALA A 116 34.79 1.50 29.64
C ALA A 116 35.40 0.08 29.73
N GLY A 117 36.55 -0.08 30.41
CA GLY A 117 37.15 -1.40 30.66
C GLY A 117 36.34 -2.23 31.68
N PRO A 118 36.37 -3.58 31.57
CA PRO A 118 35.65 -4.48 32.48
C PRO A 118 36.18 -4.48 33.92
N GLU A 119 37.37 -3.92 34.16
CA GLU A 119 38.09 -4.05 35.43
C GLU A 119 37.55 -3.14 36.56
N GLY A 120 36.81 -2.08 36.24
CA GLY A 120 36.34 -1.09 37.22
C GLY A 120 34.82 -1.02 37.44
N GLN A 121 34.03 -1.76 36.66
CA GLN A 121 32.57 -1.58 36.63
C GLN A 121 31.78 -2.25 37.77
N PRO A 122 32.07 -3.47 38.28
CA PRO A 122 31.13 -4.16 39.16
C PRO A 122 30.95 -3.44 40.51
N HIS A 123 32.01 -2.84 41.07
CA HIS A 123 31.93 -2.18 42.37
C HIS A 123 31.22 -0.82 42.32
N ARG A 124 31.32 -0.09 41.21
CA ARG A 124 30.75 1.27 41.07
C ARG A 124 29.24 1.24 40.82
N TRP A 125 28.76 0.27 40.03
CA TRP A 125 27.32 0.03 39.83
C TRP A 125 26.66 -0.51 41.10
N ALA A 126 27.34 -1.40 41.83
CA ALA A 126 26.82 -1.89 43.11
C ALA A 126 26.64 -0.77 44.14
N LEU A 127 27.60 0.17 44.25
CA LEU A 127 27.48 1.32 45.16
C LEU A 127 26.38 2.31 44.73
N LEU A 128 26.20 2.53 43.42
CA LEU A 128 25.12 3.37 42.90
C LEU A 128 23.74 2.73 43.16
N GLN A 129 23.65 1.41 43.06
CA GLN A 129 22.43 0.64 43.25
C GLN A 129 22.06 0.50 44.74
N VAL A 130 23.05 0.46 45.64
CA VAL A 130 22.85 0.59 47.10
C VAL A 130 22.40 2.01 47.45
N GLY A 131 22.93 3.06 46.81
CA GLY A 131 22.54 4.45 47.04
C GLY A 131 21.16 4.85 46.49
N LEU A 132 20.64 4.15 45.47
CA LEU A 132 19.34 4.42 44.85
C LEU A 132 18.19 3.56 45.41
N ARG A 133 18.45 2.66 46.35
CA ARG A 133 17.45 1.78 47.01
C ARG A 133 16.86 2.37 48.29
N GLU A 134 16.84 3.70 48.42
CA GLU A 134 16.24 4.42 49.56
C GLU A 134 15.20 5.47 49.10
N GLN A 135 14.41 5.14 48.09
CA GLN A 135 13.26 5.96 47.67
C GLN A 135 11.97 5.16 47.91
N PRO A 136 11.21 5.39 48.99
CA PRO A 136 9.92 4.75 49.17
C PRO A 136 8.91 5.34 48.18
N LEU A 137 8.68 4.63 47.06
CA LEU A 137 7.58 4.92 46.15
C LEU A 137 6.28 4.33 46.72
N GLU A 138 5.58 5.10 47.53
CA GLU A 138 4.16 4.89 47.87
C GLU A 138 3.31 5.09 46.59
N VAL A 139 3.15 4.02 45.80
CA VAL A 139 2.28 4.01 44.62
C VAL A 139 0.81 3.97 45.03
N ASN A 140 0.24 5.15 45.29
CA ASN A 140 -1.18 5.34 45.53
C ASN A 140 -2.00 5.19 44.23
N LEU A 141 -2.36 3.94 43.91
CA LEU A 141 -3.16 3.54 42.74
C LEU A 141 -4.60 4.12 42.67
N TRP A 142 -5.06 4.84 43.68
CA TRP A 142 -6.40 5.46 43.74
C TRP A 142 -6.44 6.93 43.30
N ARG A 143 -5.32 7.51 42.85
CA ARG A 143 -5.22 8.93 42.41
C ARG A 143 -4.97 9.13 40.92
N LEU A 144 -5.18 8.13 40.07
CA LEU A 144 -5.18 8.33 38.61
C LEU A 144 -6.58 8.77 38.16
N PRO A 145 -6.73 9.96 37.53
CA PRO A 145 -8.02 10.45 37.10
C PRO A 145 -8.51 9.57 35.94
N TRP A 146 -9.68 8.96 36.11
CA TRP A 146 -10.42 8.19 35.12
C TRP A 146 -10.85 9.00 33.87
N CYS A 147 -10.30 10.20 33.66
CA CYS A 147 -10.72 11.16 32.64
C CYS A 147 -10.16 10.92 31.22
N LEU A 148 -9.33 9.89 31.00
CA LEU A 148 -8.72 9.61 29.68
C LEU A 148 -9.34 8.43 28.91
N LEU A 149 -10.32 7.73 29.47
CA LEU A 149 -11.10 6.72 28.73
C LEU A 149 -12.45 7.33 28.35
N GLY A 150 -12.47 8.00 27.18
CA GLY A 150 -13.68 8.53 26.55
C GLY A 150 -14.63 7.42 26.10
N VAL A 151 -15.32 6.78 27.04
CA VAL A 151 -16.46 5.88 26.79
C VAL A 151 -17.68 6.49 27.46
N ALA A 152 -18.52 7.12 26.65
CA ALA A 152 -19.89 7.44 27.00
C ALA A 152 -20.65 6.11 27.18
N ALA A 153 -20.91 5.73 28.44
CA ALA A 153 -21.87 4.69 28.76
C ALA A 153 -22.65 5.10 30.00
N GLY A 154 -23.98 5.14 29.83
CA GLY A 154 -24.97 5.69 30.74
C GLY A 154 -24.77 5.38 32.22
N GLY A 155 -24.94 6.42 33.03
CA GLY A 155 -25.05 6.30 34.47
C GLY A 155 -26.25 5.45 34.87
N ARG A 156 -26.02 4.47 35.73
CA ARG A 156 -27.04 3.84 36.57
C ARG A 156 -26.62 4.07 38.02
N VAL A 157 -27.31 5.02 38.66
CA VAL A 157 -27.28 5.26 40.09
C VAL A 157 -28.47 4.53 40.69
N ASP A 158 -28.22 3.34 41.26
CA ASP A 158 -29.20 2.69 42.12
C ASP A 158 -28.98 3.20 43.55
N GLY A 159 -29.93 3.99 44.05
CA GLY A 159 -30.11 4.16 45.48
C GLY A 159 -30.33 5.58 46.00
N VAL A 160 -31.60 6.00 45.95
CA VAL A 160 -32.25 6.96 46.86
C VAL A 160 -32.17 8.46 46.49
N ASP A 161 -33.17 8.82 45.71
CA ASP A 161 -34.01 10.03 45.73
C ASP A 161 -33.67 11.18 46.70
N ILE A 162 -33.40 12.34 46.11
CA ILE A 162 -33.88 13.62 46.67
C ILE A 162 -34.87 14.23 45.67
N CYS A 163 -36.12 13.85 45.91
CA CYS A 163 -37.32 14.69 45.94
C CYS A 163 -37.25 16.11 45.31
N LYS A 164 -38.33 16.35 44.55
CA LYS A 164 -39.20 17.54 44.58
C LYS A 164 -38.86 18.71 43.64
N SER A 165 -39.74 18.81 42.64
CA SER A 165 -40.65 19.95 42.47
C SER A 165 -39.99 21.32 42.32
N ILE A 166 -39.64 21.67 41.08
CA ILE A 166 -40.14 22.80 40.28
C ILE A 166 -39.37 22.82 38.97
#